data_AF-A0A1B7WDR2-F1
#
_entry.id   AF-A0A1B7WDR2-F1
#
_cell.length_a   1.000
_cell.length_b   1.000
_cell.length_c   1.000
_cell.angle_alpha   90.00
_cell.angle_beta   90.00
_cell.angle_gamma   90.00
#
_symmetry.space_group_name_H-M   'P 1'
#
loop_
_entity.id
_entity.type
_entity.pdbx_description
1 polymer ?
#
loop_
_entity_poly.entity_id
_entity_poly.type
_entity_poly.pdbx_seq_one_letter_code
_entity_poly.pdbx_strand_id
1 'polypeptide(L)'
;MQTLAVTETITTIAEAEKRLGLSRSKSQDFFTEWHDQLPEINPNDRTNLEILWKRYLYHRSGGHLLESTVMLLLVSPLLTVAGLYDPPFRIKAEESVQITIADSEETLQGRIDLLVLQDQLWVIVLESKKTMLSVWSALPQTLAYLMASP
;
A
#
# COMPACT_ATOMS: atom_id res chain seq x y z
N MET A 1 23.84 13.35 -11.24
CA MET A 1 22.54 12.82 -10.80
C MET A 1 21.88 11.95 -11.87
N GLN A 2 21.80 10.65 -11.61
CA GLN A 2 21.07 9.68 -12.43
C GLN A 2 19.67 9.48 -11.83
N THR A 3 18.63 9.54 -12.65
CA THR A 3 17.25 9.27 -12.22
C THR A 3 16.84 7.86 -12.61
N LEU A 4 16.32 7.09 -11.66
CA LEU A 4 15.92 5.69 -11.85
C LEU A 4 14.47 5.48 -11.42
N ALA A 5 13.76 4.58 -12.09
CA ALA A 5 12.40 4.21 -11.70
C ALA A 5 12.43 3.26 -10.49
N VAL A 6 11.63 3.53 -9.46
CA VAL A 6 11.49 2.64 -8.29
C VAL A 6 11.03 1.24 -8.71
N THR A 7 10.11 1.15 -9.67
CA THR A 7 9.55 -0.11 -10.18
C THR A 7 10.58 -1.02 -10.84
N GLU A 8 11.66 -0.44 -11.37
CA GLU A 8 12.75 -1.16 -12.04
C GLU A 8 13.92 -1.42 -11.08
N THR A 9 14.08 -0.56 -10.07
CA THR A 9 15.23 -0.58 -9.17
C THR A 9 14.97 -1.38 -7.89
N ILE A 10 13.83 -1.17 -7.24
CA ILE A 10 13.46 -1.81 -5.96
C ILE A 10 12.44 -2.91 -6.23
N THR A 11 12.93 -4.04 -6.75
CA THR A 11 12.09 -5.17 -7.19
C THR A 11 11.93 -6.27 -6.13
N THR A 12 12.79 -6.29 -5.11
CA THR A 12 12.77 -7.30 -4.03
C THR A 12 12.98 -6.65 -2.66
N ILE A 13 12.57 -7.35 -1.61
CA ILE A 13 12.76 -6.88 -0.23
C ILE A 13 14.26 -6.75 0.09
N ALA A 14 15.08 -7.71 -0.36
CA ALA A 14 16.53 -7.66 -0.15
C ALA A 14 17.16 -6.42 -0.79
N GLU A 15 16.66 -6.00 -1.97
CA GLU A 15 17.13 -4.78 -2.63
C GLU A 15 16.67 -3.53 -1.88
N ALA A 16 15.45 -3.52 -1.35
CA ALA A 16 14.94 -2.46 -0.49
C ALA A 16 15.78 -2.33 0.80
N GLU A 17 16.04 -3.44 1.49
CA GLU A 17 16.88 -3.48 2.69
C GLU A 17 18.29 -2.95 2.41
N LYS A 18 18.91 -3.41 1.32
CA LYS A 18 20.27 -3.00 0.94
C LYS A 18 20.38 -1.52 0.58
N ARG A 19 19.50 -1.01 -0.28
CA ARG A 19 19.60 0.37 -0.80
C ARG A 19 19.07 1.43 0.15
N LEU A 20 18.06 1.07 0.97
CA LEU A 20 17.37 2.01 1.86
C LEU A 20 17.84 1.88 3.31
N GLY A 21 18.77 0.97 3.61
CA GLY A 21 19.27 0.73 4.97
C GLY A 21 18.22 0.16 5.91
N LEU A 22 17.21 -0.53 5.39
CA LEU A 22 16.14 -1.12 6.19
C LEU A 22 16.60 -2.42 6.81
N SER A 23 16.07 -2.72 8.01
CA SER A 23 16.28 -4.01 8.67
C SER A 23 14.97 -4.57 9.17
N ARG A 24 14.76 -5.86 8.95
CA ARG A 24 13.57 -6.57 9.42
C ARG A 24 13.66 -6.84 10.92
N SER A 25 12.71 -6.31 11.68
CA SER A 25 12.51 -6.71 13.08
C SER A 25 12.05 -8.17 13.19
N LYS A 26 12.60 -8.90 14.16
CA LYS A 26 12.18 -10.26 14.53
C LYS A 26 11.26 -10.29 15.75
N SER A 27 11.06 -9.14 16.41
CA SER A 27 10.16 -9.03 17.55
C SER A 27 8.72 -9.07 17.06
N GLN A 28 7.95 -10.04 17.53
CA GLN A 28 6.51 -10.12 17.22
C GLN A 28 5.74 -8.98 17.88
N ASP A 29 6.27 -8.44 18.97
CA ASP A 29 5.66 -7.37 19.76
C ASP A 29 6.20 -5.97 19.37
N PHE A 30 6.83 -5.83 18.20
CA PHE A 30 7.39 -4.54 17.76
C PHE A 30 6.31 -3.48 17.54
N PHE A 31 5.16 -3.91 17.01
CA PHE A 31 3.92 -3.14 16.96
C PHE A 31 2.81 -4.08 17.42
N THR A 32 2.15 -3.77 18.53
CA THR A 32 1.05 -4.59 19.05
C THR A 32 -0.31 -4.02 18.65
N GLU A 33 -0.35 -2.78 18.16
CA GLU A 33 -1.57 -2.03 17.81
C GLU A 33 -2.40 -2.71 16.71
N TRP A 34 -1.80 -3.59 15.91
CA TRP A 34 -2.50 -4.32 14.86
C TRP A 34 -3.20 -5.60 15.35
N HIS A 35 -2.96 -6.06 16.58
CA HIS A 35 -3.55 -7.30 17.12
C HIS A 35 -4.05 -7.21 18.56
N ASP A 36 -3.52 -6.31 19.38
CA ASP A 36 -3.91 -6.15 20.77
C ASP A 36 -5.00 -5.07 20.91
N GLN A 37 -5.98 -5.33 21.79
CA GLN A 37 -7.06 -4.39 22.14
C GLN A 37 -7.83 -3.80 20.94
N LEU A 38 -7.94 -4.55 19.85
CA LEU A 38 -8.74 -4.13 18.70
C LEU A 38 -10.24 -4.05 19.06
N PRO A 39 -10.97 -3.05 18.54
CA PRO A 39 -12.40 -2.98 18.71
C PRO A 39 -13.09 -4.18 18.04
N GLU A 40 -14.23 -4.60 18.59
CA GLU A 40 -15.06 -5.59 17.91
C GLU A 40 -15.55 -5.06 16.56
N ILE A 41 -15.52 -5.92 15.54
CA ILE A 41 -16.04 -5.56 14.23
C ILE A 41 -17.56 -5.37 14.31
N ASN A 42 -18.04 -4.23 13.83
CA ASN A 42 -19.46 -3.96 13.69
C ASN A 42 -20.12 -5.05 12.79
N PRO A 43 -21.26 -5.65 13.19
CA PRO A 43 -21.97 -6.63 12.37
C PRO A 43 -22.29 -6.16 10.94
N ASN A 44 -22.56 -4.86 10.77
CA ASN A 44 -22.79 -4.27 9.46
C ASN A 44 -21.51 -4.27 8.61
N ASP A 45 -20.38 -3.90 9.20
CA ASP A 45 -19.09 -3.90 8.51
C ASP A 45 -18.68 -5.32 8.12
N ARG A 46 -18.87 -6.29 9.02
CA ARG A 46 -18.67 -7.71 8.69
C ARG A 46 -19.52 -8.14 7.49
N THR A 47 -20.80 -7.79 7.48
CA THR A 47 -21.70 -8.13 6.37
C THR A 47 -21.25 -7.48 5.06
N ASN A 48 -20.83 -6.21 5.12
CA ASN A 48 -20.28 -5.49 3.97
C ASN A 48 -19.02 -6.16 3.42
N LEU A 49 -18.10 -6.55 4.30
CA LEU A 49 -16.87 -7.28 3.93
C LEU A 49 -17.18 -8.64 3.30
N GLU A 50 -18.15 -9.39 3.82
CA GLU A 50 -18.55 -10.67 3.23
C GLU A 50 -19.14 -10.51 1.83
N ILE A 51 -19.96 -9.48 1.61
CA ILE A 51 -20.53 -9.16 0.29
C ILE A 51 -19.41 -8.76 -0.67
N LEU A 52 -18.49 -7.91 -0.22
CA LEU A 52 -17.35 -7.45 -1.00
C LEU A 52 -16.47 -8.62 -1.43
N TRP A 53 -16.16 -9.51 -0.49
CA TRP A 53 -15.36 -10.71 -0.74
C TRP A 53 -16.04 -11.65 -1.76
N LYS A 54 -17.35 -11.90 -1.61
CA LYS A 54 -18.12 -12.73 -2.57
C LYS A 54 -18.10 -12.13 -3.97
N ARG A 55 -18.26 -10.81 -4.12
CA ARG A 55 -18.19 -10.12 -5.42
C ARG A 55 -16.80 -10.23 -6.04
N TYR A 56 -15.76 -9.96 -5.26
CA TYR A 56 -14.38 -10.09 -5.71
C TYR A 56 -14.10 -11.52 -6.21
N LEU A 57 -14.47 -12.54 -5.43
CA LEU A 57 -14.29 -13.94 -5.81
C LEU A 57 -15.06 -14.31 -7.08
N TYR A 58 -16.30 -13.85 -7.22
CA TYR A 58 -17.10 -14.08 -8.42
C TYR A 58 -16.41 -13.53 -9.67
N HIS A 59 -16.01 -12.26 -9.67
CA HIS A 59 -15.33 -11.66 -10.81
C HIS A 59 -13.96 -12.28 -11.07
N ARG A 60 -13.22 -12.60 -10.00
CA ARG A 60 -11.93 -13.27 -10.09
C ARG A 60 -12.03 -14.69 -10.66
N SER A 61 -13.14 -15.39 -10.42
CA SER A 61 -13.36 -16.72 -11.00
C SER A 61 -13.45 -16.71 -12.53
N GLY A 62 -13.82 -15.57 -13.12
CA GLY A 62 -13.86 -15.37 -14.58
C GLY A 62 -12.50 -15.09 -15.22
N GLY A 63 -11.43 -14.97 -14.43
CA GLY A 63 -10.06 -14.79 -14.92
C GLY A 63 -9.31 -13.64 -14.26
N HIS A 64 -8.32 -13.12 -14.97
CA HIS A 64 -7.50 -12.02 -14.48
C HIS A 64 -8.30 -10.71 -14.41
N LEU A 65 -8.26 -10.06 -13.25
CA LEU A 65 -8.82 -8.73 -13.08
C LEU A 65 -7.75 -7.70 -13.44
N LEU A 66 -8.17 -6.67 -14.17
CA LEU A 66 -7.37 -5.47 -14.31
C LEU A 66 -7.20 -4.82 -12.95
N GLU A 67 -6.10 -4.10 -12.83
CA GLU A 67 -5.72 -3.41 -11.62
C GLU A 67 -6.78 -2.41 -11.17
N SER A 68 -7.25 -1.57 -12.10
CA SER A 68 -8.36 -0.65 -11.89
C SER A 68 -9.67 -1.35 -11.48
N THR A 69 -9.89 -2.59 -11.93
CA THR A 69 -11.04 -3.40 -11.50
C THR A 69 -10.89 -3.87 -10.06
N VAL A 70 -9.68 -4.27 -9.62
CA VAL A 70 -9.42 -4.60 -8.21
C VAL A 70 -9.57 -3.35 -7.34
N MET A 71 -9.08 -2.20 -7.81
CA MET A 71 -9.25 -0.92 -7.13
C MET A 71 -10.75 -0.62 -6.91
N LEU A 72 -11.56 -0.70 -7.97
CA LEU A 72 -13.00 -0.43 -7.92
C LEU A 72 -13.79 -1.44 -7.09
N LEU A 73 -13.53 -2.74 -7.27
CA LEU A 73 -14.36 -3.80 -6.70
C LEU A 73 -14.00 -4.16 -5.26
N LEU A 74 -12.80 -3.81 -4.80
CA LEU A 74 -12.29 -4.24 -3.50
C LEU A 74 -11.67 -3.09 -2.73
N VAL A 75 -10.64 -2.44 -3.27
CA VAL A 75 -9.85 -1.47 -2.51
C VAL A 75 -10.69 -0.24 -2.13
N SER A 76 -11.39 0.37 -3.09
CA SER A 76 -12.23 1.54 -2.81
C SER A 76 -13.33 1.21 -1.78
N PRO A 77 -14.13 0.13 -1.92
CA PRO A 77 -15.09 -0.21 -0.87
C PRO A 77 -14.45 -0.52 0.50
N LEU A 78 -13.26 -1.12 0.56
CA LEU A 78 -12.55 -1.34 1.83
C LEU A 78 -12.19 -0.02 2.51
N LEU A 79 -11.71 0.97 1.76
CA LEU A 79 -11.42 2.30 2.28
C LEU A 79 -12.70 2.99 2.80
N THR A 80 -13.85 2.76 2.16
CA THR A 80 -15.15 3.25 2.67
C THR A 80 -15.52 2.58 3.99
N VAL A 81 -15.43 1.26 4.08
CA VAL A 81 -15.73 0.52 5.33
C VAL A 81 -14.78 0.93 6.45
N ALA A 82 -13.53 1.26 6.13
CA ALA A 82 -12.53 1.74 7.09
C ALA A 82 -12.69 3.24 7.46
N GLY A 83 -13.63 3.98 6.85
CA GLY A 83 -13.81 5.41 7.11
C GLY A 83 -12.67 6.30 6.59
N LEU A 84 -11.83 5.80 5.68
CA LEU A 84 -10.62 6.48 5.20
C LEU A 84 -10.88 7.51 4.09
N TYR A 85 -12.14 7.63 3.65
CA TYR A 85 -12.60 8.75 2.83
C TYR A 85 -13.13 9.92 3.66
N ASP A 86 -13.36 9.72 4.96
CA ASP A 86 -14.00 10.70 5.83
C ASP A 86 -12.97 11.54 6.59
N PRO A 87 -13.33 12.76 7.06
CA PRO A 87 -12.43 13.56 7.89
C PRO A 87 -11.89 12.78 9.11
N PRO A 88 -10.61 12.96 9.49
CA PRO A 88 -9.65 13.93 8.97
C PRO A 88 -8.85 13.44 7.75
N PHE A 89 -9.19 12.29 7.18
CA PHE A 89 -8.40 11.68 6.11
C PHE A 89 -8.61 12.38 4.76
N ARG A 90 -7.55 12.41 3.96
CA ARG A 90 -7.57 12.93 2.59
C ARG A 90 -6.87 11.97 1.66
N ILE A 91 -7.36 11.92 0.43
CA ILE A 91 -6.80 11.03 -0.59
C ILE A 91 -6.10 11.83 -1.67
N LYS A 92 -4.95 11.32 -2.08
CA LYS A 92 -4.27 11.69 -3.30
C LYS A 92 -4.14 10.45 -4.18
N ALA A 93 -4.50 10.59 -5.45
CA ALA A 93 -4.27 9.56 -6.45
C ALA A 93 -3.11 9.99 -7.35
N GLU A 94 -2.37 9.02 -7.86
CA GLU A 94 -1.25 9.25 -8.78
C GLU A 94 -0.17 10.22 -8.23
N GLU A 95 0.11 10.17 -6.92
CA GLU A 95 1.05 11.07 -6.27
C GLU A 95 2.48 10.74 -6.69
N SER A 96 3.20 11.71 -7.27
CA SER A 96 4.59 11.53 -7.66
C SER A 96 5.52 11.66 -6.46
N VAL A 97 6.51 10.77 -6.36
CA VAL A 97 7.48 10.76 -5.27
C VAL A 97 8.90 10.69 -5.81
N GLN A 98 9.82 11.37 -5.11
CA GLN A 98 11.25 11.31 -5.37
C GLN A 98 11.98 10.93 -4.09
N ILE A 99 12.92 10.00 -4.19
CA ILE A 99 13.69 9.48 -3.06
C ILE A 99 15.17 9.70 -3.39
N THR A 100 15.85 10.50 -2.59
CA THR A 100 17.31 10.63 -2.68
C THR A 100 17.94 9.56 -1.82
N ILE A 101 18.73 8.68 -2.43
CA ILE A 101 19.45 7.65 -1.70
C ILE A 101 20.69 8.29 -1.06
N ALA A 102 20.80 8.17 0.27
CA ALA A 102 21.93 8.69 1.03
C ALA A 102 23.26 8.18 0.47
N ASP A 103 24.25 9.08 0.40
CA ASP A 103 25.60 8.79 -0.10
C ASP A 103 25.67 8.28 -1.56
N SER A 104 24.63 8.54 -2.36
CA SER A 104 24.61 8.24 -3.79
C SER A 104 24.27 9.47 -4.64
N GLU A 105 24.72 9.45 -5.90
CA GLU A 105 24.31 10.40 -6.94
C GLU A 105 22.99 9.98 -7.63
N GLU A 106 22.25 9.04 -7.05
CA GLU A 106 21.02 8.48 -7.60
C GLU A 106 19.77 9.11 -6.97
N THR A 107 18.76 9.39 -7.79
CA THR A 107 17.42 9.73 -7.34
C THR A 107 16.44 8.70 -7.88
N LEU A 108 15.70 8.05 -6.98
CA LEU A 108 14.62 7.16 -7.39
C LEU A 108 13.34 7.96 -7.56
N GLN A 109 12.56 7.63 -8.58
CA GLN A 109 11.26 8.24 -8.83
C GLN A 109 10.18 7.18 -9.00
N GLY A 110 8.98 7.52 -8.56
CA GLY A 110 7.82 6.69 -8.78
C GLY A 110 6.53 7.47 -8.59
N ARG A 111 5.43 6.73 -8.70
CA ARG A 111 4.10 7.28 -8.58
C ARG A 111 3.26 6.33 -7.76
N ILE A 112 2.65 6.86 -6.72
CA ILE A 112 1.77 6.12 -5.83
C ILE A 112 0.37 6.10 -6.45
N ASP A 113 -0.23 4.92 -6.63
CA ASP A 113 -1.57 4.84 -7.21
C ASP A 113 -2.61 5.53 -6.32
N LEU A 114 -2.56 5.26 -5.01
CA LEU A 114 -3.43 5.90 -4.03
C LEU A 114 -2.74 6.06 -2.67
N LEU A 115 -2.76 7.29 -2.15
CA LEU A 115 -2.18 7.70 -0.87
C LEU A 115 -3.29 8.27 0.02
N VAL A 116 -3.44 7.72 1.23
CA VAL A 116 -4.31 8.27 2.28
C VAL A 116 -3.45 9.01 3.29
N LEU A 117 -3.82 10.26 3.57
CA LEU A 117 -3.12 11.18 4.45
C LEU A 117 -4.01 11.56 5.64
N GLN A 118 -3.39 11.70 6.80
CA GLN A 118 -3.92 12.48 7.92
C GLN A 118 -2.92 13.61 8.20
N ASP A 119 -3.29 14.84 7.86
CA ASP A 119 -2.38 15.99 7.83
C ASP A 119 -1.11 15.72 6.99
N GLN A 120 0.04 15.50 7.64
CA GLN A 120 1.32 15.15 6.98
C GLN A 120 1.69 13.67 7.12
N LEU A 121 0.92 12.90 7.90
CA LEU A 121 1.17 11.48 8.12
C LEU A 121 0.61 10.65 6.97
N TRP A 122 1.44 9.79 6.40
CA TRP A 122 1.02 8.78 5.43
C TRP A 122 0.39 7.61 6.18
N VAL A 123 -0.92 7.45 6.01
CA VAL A 123 -1.71 6.43 6.71
C VAL A 123 -1.76 5.15 5.88
N ILE A 124 -1.94 5.28 4.56
CA ILE A 124 -1.95 4.14 3.63
C ILE A 124 -1.26 4.51 2.32
N VAL A 125 -0.35 3.65 1.87
CA VAL A 125 0.20 3.64 0.52
C VAL A 125 -0.32 2.39 -0.19
N LEU A 126 -1.15 2.58 -1.22
CA LEU A 126 -1.73 1.49 -2.00
C LEU A 126 -1.08 1.43 -3.37
N GLU A 127 -0.47 0.28 -3.64
CA GLU A 127 0.05 -0.11 -4.95
C GLU A 127 -0.73 -1.32 -5.41
N SER A 128 -1.36 -1.21 -6.57
CA SER A 128 -2.01 -2.35 -7.18
C SER A 128 -1.08 -2.94 -8.23
N LYS A 129 -0.95 -4.26 -8.28
CA LYS A 129 -0.18 -4.94 -9.32
C LYS A 129 -1.02 -5.96 -10.04
N LYS A 130 -0.73 -6.09 -11.34
CA LYS A 130 -1.43 -6.97 -12.28
C LYS A 130 -1.70 -8.33 -11.66
N THR A 131 -2.99 -8.64 -11.56
CA THR A 131 -3.58 -9.96 -11.37
C THR A 131 -3.66 -10.56 -9.97
N MET A 132 -2.94 -10.12 -8.94
CA MET A 132 -3.13 -10.64 -7.57
C MET A 132 -2.83 -9.57 -6.52
N LEU A 133 -3.59 -9.60 -5.41
CA LEU A 133 -3.22 -8.94 -4.15
C LEU A 133 -2.03 -9.68 -3.52
N SER A 134 -0.90 -9.70 -4.21
CA SER A 134 0.34 -10.19 -3.62
C SER A 134 0.98 -9.02 -2.89
N VAL A 135 0.73 -8.97 -1.58
CA VAL A 135 1.41 -8.05 -0.67
C VAL A 135 2.92 -8.13 -0.90
N TRP A 136 3.46 -9.33 -1.09
CA TRP A 136 4.88 -9.57 -1.32
C TRP A 136 5.44 -8.93 -2.60
N SER A 137 4.63 -8.78 -3.66
CA SER A 137 5.10 -8.14 -4.90
C SER A 137 5.01 -6.61 -4.88
N ALA A 138 4.13 -6.08 -4.03
CA ALA A 138 3.98 -4.64 -3.83
C ALA A 138 4.95 -4.11 -2.77
N LEU A 139 5.26 -4.91 -1.75
CA LEU A 139 6.01 -4.49 -0.58
C LEU A 139 7.36 -3.80 -0.87
N PRO A 140 8.22 -4.29 -1.78
CA PRO A 140 9.49 -3.60 -2.06
C PRO A 140 9.30 -2.16 -2.54
N GLN A 141 8.35 -1.95 -3.45
CA GLN A 141 8.01 -0.64 -3.99
C GLN A 141 7.36 0.25 -2.92
N THR A 142 6.43 -0.31 -2.13
CA THR A 142 5.81 0.41 -1.00
C THR A 142 6.85 0.88 0.02
N LEU A 143 7.82 0.02 0.39
CA LEU A 143 8.91 0.38 1.30
C LEU A 143 9.77 1.52 0.74
N ALA A 144 10.06 1.51 -0.56
CA ALA A 144 10.77 2.61 -1.20
C ALA A 144 9.98 3.91 -1.12
N TYR A 145 8.68 3.89 -1.39
CA TYR A 145 7.84 5.08 -1.30
C TYR A 145 7.77 5.66 0.11
N LEU A 146 7.74 4.83 1.15
CA LEU A 146 7.77 5.29 2.54
C LEU A 146 9.05 6.10 2.87
N MET A 147 10.14 5.91 2.13
CA MET A 147 11.37 6.71 2.29
C MET A 147 11.24 8.14 1.72
N ALA A 148 10.19 8.42 0.94
CA ALA A 148 9.88 9.77 0.45
C ALA A 148 8.98 10.56 1.41
N SER A 149 8.53 9.96 2.52
CA SER A 149 7.71 10.63 3.53
C SER A 149 8.47 11.82 4.15
N PRO A 150 7.77 12.92 4.50
CA PRO A 150 8.32 13.98 5.36
C PRO A 150 8.71 13.48 6.75
#